data_AF-A0A2S6CMU2-F1
#
_entry.id   AF-A0A2S6CMU2-F1
#
_cell.length_a   1.000
_cell.length_b   1.000
_cell.length_c   1.000
_cell.angle_alpha   90.00
_cell.angle_beta   90.00
_cell.angle_gamma   90.00
#
_symmetry.space_group_name_H-M   'P 1'
#
loop_
_entity.id
_entity.type
_entity.pdbx_description
1 polymer ?
#
loop_
_entity_poly.entity_id
_entity_poly.type
_entity_poly.pdbx_seq_one_letter_code
_entity_poly.pdbx_strand_id
1 'polypeptide(L)'
;MSEEQRIDICKTSLNQILTSLKEDPREWRAHIPLARTIIAHLNATTLMQQTDRLQERVWLIGGLQRLAYADPDSGGAPDVAAWCSQQWAVIQQSQSNNTSALRGLGQAWLARAQPTLARIQREEGRSSGDGPAQSRAGNTSSQTEAEKRAGTAQYVEARGSLQPAIDFLERAIAAATSQHTLTGDLLATTAEAYMSLGNVTSPRNNQQHFTRALQLLRAANSIEGYQLNRHLQQYLERYGRYIDV
;
A
#
# COMPACT_ATOMS: atom_id res chain seq x y z
N MET A 1 -3.43 -4.52 -37.37
CA MET A 1 -4.05 -4.83 -36.07
C MET A 1 -4.88 -3.63 -35.67
N SER A 2 -6.17 -3.82 -35.40
CA SER A 2 -7.04 -2.73 -34.94
C SER A 2 -6.71 -2.33 -33.49
N GLU A 3 -7.21 -1.17 -33.07
CA GLU A 3 -7.07 -0.71 -31.68
C GLU A 3 -7.70 -1.71 -30.71
N GLU A 4 -8.92 -2.19 -30.98
CA GLU A 4 -9.61 -3.15 -30.10
C GLU A 4 -8.86 -4.48 -30.00
N GLN A 5 -8.32 -5.00 -31.11
CA GLN A 5 -7.48 -6.21 -31.08
C GLN A 5 -6.25 -6.02 -30.19
N ARG A 6 -5.63 -4.84 -30.24
CA ARG A 6 -4.46 -4.51 -29.40
C ARG A 6 -4.84 -4.46 -27.91
N ILE A 7 -6.01 -3.89 -27.61
CA ILE A 7 -6.54 -3.80 -26.25
C ILE A 7 -6.86 -5.20 -25.69
N ASP A 8 -7.48 -6.07 -26.47
CA ASP A 8 -7.82 -7.44 -26.03
C ASP A 8 -6.59 -8.31 -25.82
N ILE A 9 -5.54 -8.13 -26.64
CA ILE A 9 -4.23 -8.73 -26.38
C ILE A 9 -3.67 -8.24 -25.04
N CYS A 10 -3.74 -6.94 -24.75
CA CYS A 10 -3.28 -6.40 -23.47
C CYS A 10 -4.01 -7.01 -22.28
N LYS A 11 -5.35 -7.15 -22.35
CA LYS A 11 -6.14 -7.80 -21.28
C LYS A 11 -5.78 -9.26 -21.10
N THR A 12 -5.63 -9.99 -22.19
CA THR A 12 -5.27 -11.41 -22.16
C THR A 12 -3.89 -11.60 -21.52
N SER A 13 -2.90 -10.81 -21.94
CA SER A 13 -1.56 -10.83 -21.36
C SER A 13 -1.56 -10.43 -19.88
N LEU A 14 -2.35 -9.43 -19.48
CA LEU A 14 -2.46 -9.06 -18.07
C LEU A 14 -3.10 -10.18 -17.24
N ASN A 15 -4.13 -10.87 -17.75
CA ASN A 15 -4.71 -12.03 -17.09
C ASN A 15 -3.69 -13.17 -16.90
N GLN A 16 -2.81 -13.39 -17.88
CA GLN A 16 -1.73 -14.38 -17.77
C GLN A 16 -0.77 -14.02 -16.62
N ILE A 17 -0.35 -12.75 -16.54
CA ILE A 17 0.49 -12.25 -15.45
C ILE A 17 -0.21 -12.48 -14.10
N LEU A 18 -1.47 -12.05 -13.97
CA LEU A 18 -2.21 -12.13 -12.71
C LEU A 18 -2.46 -13.57 -12.25
N THR A 19 -2.69 -14.48 -13.20
CA THR A 19 -2.87 -15.91 -12.90
C THR A 19 -1.55 -16.53 -12.43
N SER A 20 -0.46 -16.28 -13.15
CA SER A 20 0.87 -16.78 -12.77
C SER A 20 1.31 -16.23 -11.41
N LEU A 21 1.09 -14.94 -11.13
CA LEU A 21 1.39 -14.35 -9.82
C LEU A 21 0.58 -14.97 -8.66
N LYS A 22 -0.61 -15.51 -8.94
CA LYS A 22 -1.42 -16.19 -7.93
C LYS A 22 -0.87 -17.58 -7.62
N GLU A 23 -0.30 -18.25 -8.61
CA GLU A 23 0.29 -19.59 -8.49
C GLU A 23 1.68 -19.54 -7.89
N ASP A 24 2.56 -18.67 -8.41
CA ASP A 24 3.89 -18.41 -7.86
C ASP A 24 4.19 -16.90 -7.81
N PRO A 25 3.95 -16.25 -6.66
CA PRO A 25 4.28 -14.84 -6.46
C PRO A 25 5.77 -14.51 -6.62
N ARG A 26 6.68 -15.48 -6.51
CA ARG A 26 8.14 -15.24 -6.53
C ARG A 26 8.66 -14.96 -7.94
N GLU A 27 7.94 -15.42 -8.96
CA GLU A 27 8.32 -15.25 -10.37
C GLU A 27 7.92 -13.89 -10.96
N TRP A 28 7.44 -12.95 -10.15
CA TRP A 28 6.97 -11.64 -10.61
C TRP A 28 7.97 -10.91 -11.53
N ARG A 29 9.28 -11.07 -11.29
CA ARG A 29 10.33 -10.45 -12.11
C ARG A 29 10.30 -10.91 -13.57
N ALA A 30 9.92 -12.17 -13.82
CA ALA A 30 9.82 -12.72 -15.18
C ALA A 30 8.72 -12.05 -16.01
N HIS A 31 7.72 -11.45 -15.35
CA HIS A 31 6.57 -10.81 -16.00
C HIS A 31 6.78 -9.32 -16.33
N ILE A 32 7.86 -8.71 -15.84
CA ILE A 32 8.16 -7.28 -16.08
C ILE A 32 8.26 -6.95 -17.58
N PRO A 33 8.96 -7.74 -18.44
CA PRO A 33 9.03 -7.46 -19.87
C PRO A 33 7.64 -7.44 -20.52
N LEU A 34 6.77 -8.39 -20.18
CA LEU A 34 5.41 -8.45 -20.71
C LEU A 34 4.57 -7.25 -20.26
N ALA A 35 4.70 -6.83 -18.99
CA ALA A 35 4.04 -5.62 -18.50
C ALA A 35 4.48 -4.35 -19.25
N ARG A 36 5.77 -4.22 -19.57
CA ARG A 36 6.28 -3.11 -20.39
C ARG A 36 5.71 -3.15 -21.80
N THR A 37 5.59 -4.33 -22.40
CA THR A 37 4.93 -4.52 -23.70
C THR A 37 3.46 -4.12 -23.65
N ILE A 38 2.73 -4.49 -22.59
CA ILE A 38 1.34 -4.04 -22.36
C ILE A 38 1.28 -2.52 -22.31
N ILE A 39 2.12 -1.87 -21.49
CA ILE A 39 2.17 -0.41 -21.38
C ILE A 39 2.44 0.26 -22.73
N ALA A 40 3.43 -0.24 -23.49
CA ALA A 40 3.76 0.29 -24.81
C ALA A 40 2.57 0.15 -25.79
N HIS A 41 1.83 -0.96 -25.73
CA HIS A 41 0.63 -1.14 -26.53
C HIS A 41 -0.48 -0.19 -26.10
N LEU A 42 -0.76 -0.05 -24.80
CA LEU A 42 -1.78 0.86 -24.27
C LEU A 42 -1.48 2.32 -24.63
N ASN A 43 -0.24 2.75 -24.52
CA ASN A 43 0.19 4.12 -24.89
C ASN A 43 0.02 4.42 -26.39
N ALA A 44 -0.04 3.39 -27.24
CA ALA A 44 -0.30 3.52 -28.67
C ALA A 44 -1.80 3.47 -29.01
N THR A 45 -2.69 3.43 -28.01
CA THR A 45 -4.15 3.46 -28.16
C THR A 45 -4.73 4.71 -27.49
N THR A 46 -6.00 4.99 -27.77
CA THR A 46 -6.74 6.08 -27.11
C THR A 46 -7.42 5.64 -25.81
N LEU A 47 -7.38 4.35 -25.47
CA LEU A 47 -8.09 3.76 -24.32
C LEU A 47 -7.85 4.52 -23.01
N MET A 48 -6.61 4.91 -22.71
CA MET A 48 -6.29 5.61 -21.45
C MET A 48 -6.89 7.03 -21.35
N GLN A 49 -7.43 7.57 -22.44
CA GLN A 49 -8.10 8.88 -22.51
C GLN A 49 -9.63 8.75 -22.50
N GLN A 50 -10.17 7.56 -22.80
CA GLN A 50 -11.59 7.28 -22.92
C GLN A 50 -12.26 7.23 -21.53
N THR A 51 -13.16 8.17 -21.24
CA THR A 51 -13.85 8.27 -19.94
C THR A 51 -15.01 7.28 -19.81
N ASP A 52 -15.60 6.85 -20.93
CA ASP A 52 -16.65 5.85 -21.05
C ASP A 52 -16.14 4.43 -20.74
N ARG A 53 -14.85 4.14 -20.99
CA ARG A 53 -14.20 2.85 -20.68
C ARG A 53 -13.48 2.83 -19.34
N LEU A 54 -13.97 3.58 -18.37
CA LEU A 54 -13.34 3.76 -17.05
C LEU A 54 -13.03 2.43 -16.35
N GLN A 55 -13.99 1.49 -16.31
CA GLN A 55 -13.80 0.22 -15.59
C GLN A 55 -12.63 -0.60 -16.14
N GLU A 56 -12.47 -0.58 -17.46
CA GLU A 56 -11.39 -1.28 -18.15
C GLU A 56 -10.03 -0.64 -17.89
N ARG A 57 -9.97 0.70 -17.89
CA ARG A 57 -8.78 1.46 -17.50
C ARG A 57 -8.38 1.12 -16.06
N VAL A 58 -9.35 1.19 -15.13
CA VAL A 58 -9.16 0.86 -13.72
C VAL A 58 -8.61 -0.56 -13.56
N TRP A 59 -9.17 -1.53 -14.28
CA TRP A 59 -8.73 -2.92 -14.21
C TRP A 59 -7.30 -3.11 -14.73
N LEU A 60 -6.96 -2.52 -15.88
CA LEU A 60 -5.62 -2.58 -16.46
C LEU A 60 -4.56 -1.97 -15.54
N ILE A 61 -4.83 -0.75 -15.04
CA ILE A 61 -3.89 -0.04 -14.17
C ILE A 61 -3.73 -0.80 -12.85
N GLY A 62 -4.82 -1.27 -12.24
CA GLY A 62 -4.77 -2.01 -10.98
C GLY A 62 -4.02 -3.34 -11.08
N GLY A 63 -4.18 -4.06 -12.20
CA GLY A 63 -3.45 -5.30 -12.43
C GLY A 63 -1.94 -5.06 -12.63
N LEU A 64 -1.56 -4.07 -13.43
CA LEU A 64 -0.15 -3.70 -13.63
C LEU A 64 0.48 -3.18 -12.34
N GLN A 65 -0.26 -2.42 -11.52
CA GLN A 65 0.20 -1.94 -10.23
C GLN A 65 0.49 -3.09 -9.26
N ARG A 66 -0.34 -4.13 -9.25
CA ARG A 66 -0.11 -5.32 -8.40
C ARG A 66 1.22 -5.99 -8.73
N LEU A 67 1.56 -6.11 -10.02
CA LEU A 67 2.87 -6.60 -10.44
C LEU A 67 3.99 -5.63 -10.01
N ALA A 68 3.78 -4.32 -10.25
CA ALA A 68 4.78 -3.31 -9.96
C ALA A 68 5.20 -3.26 -8.49
N TYR A 69 4.31 -3.66 -7.58
CA TYR A 69 4.52 -3.71 -6.14
C TYR A 69 4.55 -5.13 -5.57
N ALA A 70 4.91 -6.14 -6.37
CA ALA A 70 5.03 -7.52 -5.89
C ALA A 70 6.15 -7.72 -4.85
N ASP A 71 7.18 -6.86 -4.86
CA ASP A 71 8.28 -6.81 -3.89
C ASP A 71 8.56 -5.36 -3.51
N PRO A 72 7.72 -4.75 -2.66
CA PRO A 72 7.78 -3.33 -2.38
C PRO A 72 9.00 -2.98 -1.51
N ASP A 73 9.52 -3.90 -0.71
CA ASP A 73 10.72 -3.72 0.12
C ASP A 73 11.98 -3.48 -0.72
N SER A 74 12.05 -4.14 -1.88
CA SER A 74 13.15 -3.97 -2.85
C SER A 74 12.88 -2.88 -3.89
N GLY A 75 11.73 -2.20 -3.83
CA GLY A 75 11.32 -1.13 -4.76
C GLY A 75 10.58 -1.60 -6.02
N GLY A 76 10.31 -2.90 -6.17
CA GLY A 76 9.47 -3.44 -7.23
C GLY A 76 9.93 -3.13 -8.67
N ALA A 77 8.98 -2.84 -9.57
CA ALA A 77 9.24 -2.38 -10.94
C ALA A 77 8.96 -0.86 -11.05
N PRO A 78 9.95 0.01 -10.85
CA PRO A 78 9.73 1.45 -10.68
C PRO A 78 9.16 2.14 -11.91
N ASP A 79 9.50 1.70 -13.12
CA ASP A 79 8.98 2.25 -14.36
C ASP A 79 7.49 1.92 -14.56
N VAL A 80 7.09 0.68 -14.25
CA VAL A 80 5.69 0.24 -14.28
C VAL A 80 4.88 0.97 -13.19
N ALA A 81 5.44 1.09 -11.99
CA ALA A 81 4.84 1.82 -10.87
C ALA A 81 4.60 3.31 -11.19
N ALA A 82 5.58 3.96 -11.82
CA ALA A 82 5.47 5.35 -12.25
C ALA A 82 4.35 5.53 -13.28
N TRP A 83 4.28 4.65 -14.28
CA TRP A 83 3.19 4.68 -15.26
C TRP A 83 1.82 4.51 -14.59
N CYS A 84 1.66 3.54 -13.68
CA CYS A 84 0.40 3.31 -12.98
C CYS A 84 -0.02 4.53 -12.15
N SER A 85 0.94 5.13 -11.42
CA SER A 85 0.68 6.31 -10.58
C SER A 85 0.21 7.51 -11.43
N GLN A 86 0.81 7.70 -12.61
CA GLN A 86 0.38 8.74 -13.55
C GLN A 86 -1.05 8.49 -14.04
N GLN A 87 -1.38 7.26 -14.43
CA GLN A 87 -2.73 6.94 -14.92
C GLN A 87 -3.79 7.10 -13.82
N TRP A 88 -3.48 6.74 -12.57
CA TRP A 88 -4.38 7.01 -11.46
C TRP A 88 -4.58 8.49 -11.19
N ALA A 89 -3.53 9.30 -11.28
CA ALA A 89 -3.64 10.75 -11.13
C ALA A 89 -4.56 11.35 -12.21
N VAL A 90 -4.50 10.88 -13.45
CA VAL A 90 -5.40 11.31 -14.53
C VAL A 90 -6.86 10.96 -14.22
N ILE A 91 -7.13 9.74 -13.74
CA ILE A 91 -8.49 9.35 -13.31
C ILE A 91 -8.95 10.20 -12.12
N GLN A 92 -8.09 10.41 -11.12
CA GLN A 92 -8.42 11.19 -9.94
C GLN A 92 -8.73 12.66 -10.28
N GLN A 93 -7.98 13.27 -11.19
CA GLN A 93 -8.21 14.65 -11.62
C GLN A 93 -9.55 14.81 -12.34
N SER A 94 -9.95 13.83 -13.15
CA SER A 94 -11.24 13.85 -13.85
C SER A 94 -12.42 13.41 -12.96
N GLN A 95 -12.15 12.57 -11.96
CA GLN A 95 -13.15 12.00 -11.05
C GLN A 95 -12.60 11.97 -9.61
N SER A 96 -12.76 13.08 -8.90
CA SER A 96 -12.11 13.32 -7.60
C SER A 96 -12.46 12.31 -6.49
N ASN A 97 -13.63 11.66 -6.60
CA ASN A 97 -14.17 10.66 -5.68
C ASN A 97 -14.14 9.22 -6.26
N ASN A 98 -13.37 8.98 -7.32
CA ASN A 98 -13.19 7.63 -7.84
C ASN A 98 -12.43 6.77 -6.84
N THR A 99 -13.13 5.83 -6.21
CA THR A 99 -12.61 4.97 -5.15
C THR A 99 -11.37 4.19 -5.58
N SER A 100 -11.36 3.66 -6.81
CA SER A 100 -10.23 2.88 -7.33
C SER A 100 -8.99 3.73 -7.55
N ALA A 101 -9.13 4.95 -8.07
CA ALA A 101 -8.00 5.86 -8.25
C ALA A 101 -7.43 6.34 -6.92
N LEU A 102 -8.29 6.69 -5.95
CA LEU A 102 -7.85 7.06 -4.60
C LEU A 102 -7.12 5.90 -3.92
N ARG A 103 -7.67 4.68 -3.98
CA ARG A 103 -7.03 3.47 -3.46
C ARG A 103 -5.68 3.22 -4.15
N GLY A 104 -5.65 3.28 -5.49
CA GLY A 104 -4.44 3.07 -6.28
C GLY A 104 -3.31 4.04 -5.92
N LEU A 105 -3.61 5.34 -5.81
CA LEU A 105 -2.65 6.35 -5.38
C LEU A 105 -2.18 6.14 -3.94
N GLY A 106 -3.09 5.81 -3.02
CA GLY A 106 -2.76 5.49 -1.64
C GLY A 106 -1.79 4.31 -1.53
N GLN A 107 -2.06 3.24 -2.28
CA GLN A 107 -1.18 2.07 -2.36
C GLN A 107 0.17 2.41 -3.00
N ALA A 108 0.22 3.29 -3.99
CA ALA A 108 1.47 3.73 -4.60
C ALA A 108 2.36 4.49 -3.60
N TRP A 109 1.78 5.40 -2.82
CA TRP A 109 2.50 6.10 -1.74
C TRP A 109 2.93 5.17 -0.61
N LEU A 110 2.08 4.21 -0.22
CA LEU A 110 2.44 3.19 0.76
C LEU A 110 3.62 2.34 0.28
N ALA A 111 3.60 1.89 -0.97
CA ALA A 111 4.69 1.12 -1.58
C ALA A 111 5.98 1.93 -1.65
N ARG A 112 5.91 3.24 -1.94
CA ARG A 112 7.06 4.15 -1.93
C ARG A 112 7.74 4.26 -0.56
N ALA A 113 6.99 4.09 0.53
CA ALA A 113 7.55 4.11 1.88
C ALA A 113 8.30 2.81 2.25
N GLN A 114 7.97 1.68 1.62
CA GLN A 114 8.45 0.35 2.04
C GLN A 114 9.97 0.18 2.04
N PRO A 115 10.74 0.61 1.01
CA PRO A 115 12.19 0.47 1.03
C PRO A 115 12.85 1.17 2.23
N THR A 116 12.32 2.34 2.61
CA THR A 116 12.80 3.11 3.76
C THR A 116 12.40 2.44 5.07
N LEU A 117 11.18 1.92 5.18
CA LEU A 117 10.72 1.14 6.35
C LEU A 117 11.56 -0.13 6.54
N ALA A 118 11.85 -0.86 5.46
CA ALA A 118 12.68 -2.05 5.50
C ALA A 118 14.12 -1.74 5.93
N ARG A 119 14.66 -0.57 5.56
CA ARG A 119 15.98 -0.10 6.02
C ARG A 119 15.97 0.22 7.52
N ILE A 120 14.97 0.94 8.01
CA ILE A 120 14.78 1.24 9.44
C ILE A 120 14.74 -0.07 10.24
N GLN A 121 13.91 -1.04 9.83
CA GLN A 121 13.78 -2.33 10.50
C GLN A 121 15.09 -3.13 10.51
N ARG A 122 15.86 -3.09 9.42
CA ARG A 122 17.18 -3.75 9.35
C ARG A 122 18.21 -3.12 10.28
N GLU A 123 18.21 -1.79 10.43
CA GLU A 123 19.12 -1.08 11.33
C GLU A 123 18.77 -1.37 12.80
N GLU A 124 17.49 -1.38 13.14
CA GLU A 124 17.00 -1.68 14.49
C GLU A 124 17.23 -3.14 14.90
N GLY A 125 17.03 -4.07 13.97
CA GLY A 125 17.32 -5.48 14.19
C GLY A 125 18.81 -5.75 14.46
N ARG A 126 19.71 -4.95 13.87
CA ARG A 126 21.16 -5.03 14.11
C ARG A 126 21.57 -4.44 15.45
N SER A 127 20.92 -3.37 15.90
CA SER A 127 21.21 -2.73 17.19
C SER A 127 20.85 -3.59 18.41
N SER A 128 20.06 -4.66 18.23
CA SER A 128 19.70 -5.59 19.32
C SER A 128 20.73 -6.72 19.52
N GLY A 129 21.78 -6.82 18.70
CA GLY A 129 22.67 -7.99 18.61
C GLY A 129 24.04 -7.90 19.30
N ASP A 130 24.56 -6.72 19.65
CA ASP A 130 25.95 -6.56 20.15
C ASP A 130 26.03 -5.73 21.44
N GLY A 131 25.67 -6.34 22.57
CA GLY A 131 25.97 -5.76 23.89
C GLY A 131 25.63 -6.72 25.04
N PRO A 132 26.50 -6.87 26.06
CA PRO A 132 26.16 -7.68 27.22
C PRO A 132 24.93 -7.09 27.93
N ALA A 133 24.06 -7.96 28.43
CA ALA A 133 22.81 -7.61 29.10
C ALA A 133 23.04 -6.69 30.31
N GLN A 134 23.00 -5.37 30.10
CA GLN A 134 22.94 -4.39 31.19
C GLN A 134 21.49 -4.21 31.64
N SER A 135 21.15 -4.97 32.68
CA SER A 135 20.33 -4.57 33.83
C SER A 135 19.40 -3.35 33.66
N ARG A 136 18.09 -3.61 33.53
CA ARG A 136 16.97 -2.99 34.27
C ARG A 136 16.95 -1.46 34.55
N ALA A 137 17.62 -0.63 33.76
CA ALA A 137 17.59 0.82 33.88
C ALA A 137 16.62 1.49 32.87
N GLY A 138 15.35 1.59 33.28
CA GLY A 138 14.43 2.70 32.94
C GLY A 138 13.82 2.74 31.53
N ASN A 139 12.50 2.61 31.45
CA ASN A 139 11.70 2.96 30.25
C ASN A 139 12.07 4.32 29.62
N THR A 140 12.59 5.27 30.42
CA THR A 140 13.00 6.61 29.96
C THR A 140 14.18 6.60 28.97
N SER A 141 15.14 5.67 29.09
CA SER A 141 16.30 5.60 28.17
C SER A 141 15.85 5.14 26.78
N SER A 142 15.03 4.09 26.72
CA SER A 142 14.44 3.56 25.49
C SER A 142 13.51 4.56 24.79
N GLN A 143 12.72 5.33 25.55
CA GLN A 143 11.84 6.35 24.99
C GLN A 143 12.63 7.55 24.46
N THR A 144 13.73 7.94 25.13
CA THR A 144 14.61 9.02 24.66
C THR A 144 15.34 8.64 23.37
N GLU A 145 15.77 7.39 23.24
CA GLU A 145 16.37 6.88 22.00
C GLU A 145 15.36 6.81 20.85
N ALA A 146 14.16 6.29 21.11
CA ALA A 146 13.08 6.27 20.12
C ALA A 146 12.72 7.70 19.66
N GLU A 147 12.72 8.67 20.57
CA GLU A 147 12.49 10.08 20.24
C GLU A 147 13.60 10.65 19.33
N LYS A 148 14.86 10.35 19.62
CA LYS A 148 15.99 10.75 18.77
C LYS A 148 15.89 10.11 17.38
N ARG A 149 15.53 8.82 17.30
CA ARG A 149 15.35 8.09 16.02
C ARG A 149 14.22 8.70 15.19
N ALA A 150 13.11 9.09 15.81
CA ALA A 150 11.99 9.75 15.13
C ALA A 150 12.38 11.06 14.42
N GLY A 151 13.48 11.71 14.83
CA GLY A 151 14.03 12.90 14.18
C GLY A 151 15.01 12.61 13.03
N THR A 152 15.38 11.36 12.79
CA THR A 152 16.37 11.01 11.76
C THR A 152 15.79 11.14 10.34
N ALA A 153 16.69 11.30 9.36
CA ALA A 153 16.31 11.47 7.96
C ALA A 153 15.42 10.33 7.44
N GLN A 154 15.71 9.08 7.81
CA GLN A 154 14.94 7.92 7.34
C GLN A 154 13.51 7.93 7.88
N TYR A 155 13.31 8.28 9.15
CA TYR A 155 11.99 8.38 9.77
C TYR A 155 11.18 9.54 9.19
N VAL A 156 11.84 10.68 8.91
CA VAL A 156 11.21 11.82 8.22
C VAL A 156 10.79 11.44 6.80
N GLU A 157 11.66 10.77 6.05
CA GLU A 157 11.40 10.29 4.69
C GLU A 157 10.21 9.31 4.66
N ALA A 158 10.18 8.33 5.57
CA ALA A 158 9.07 7.38 5.68
C ALA A 158 7.74 8.09 5.93
N ARG A 159 7.70 9.03 6.89
CA ARG A 159 6.50 9.83 7.17
C ARG A 159 6.06 10.66 5.96
N GLY A 160 7.02 11.24 5.23
CA GLY A 160 6.75 12.02 4.02
C GLY A 160 6.03 11.22 2.93
N SER A 161 6.18 9.90 2.90
CA SER A 161 5.46 9.00 1.98
C SER A 161 4.19 8.40 2.60
N LEU A 162 4.19 8.13 3.91
CA LEU A 162 3.04 7.51 4.60
C LEU A 162 1.86 8.47 4.80
N GLN A 163 2.12 9.76 5.04
CA GLN A 163 1.05 10.74 5.18
C GLN A 163 0.16 10.84 3.93
N PRO A 164 0.70 11.07 2.70
CA PRO A 164 -0.14 11.08 1.52
C PRO A 164 -0.80 9.72 1.24
N ALA A 165 -0.17 8.60 1.61
CA ALA A 165 -0.81 7.28 1.51
C ALA A 165 -2.12 7.23 2.31
N ILE A 166 -2.07 7.64 3.58
CA ILE A 166 -3.24 7.68 4.47
C ILE A 166 -4.28 8.66 3.95
N ASP A 167 -3.89 9.86 3.52
CA ASP A 167 -4.82 10.87 3.03
C ASP A 167 -5.64 10.37 1.82
N PHE A 168 -4.99 9.68 0.87
CA PHE A 168 -5.68 9.07 -0.27
C PHE A 168 -6.56 7.88 0.15
N LEU A 169 -6.09 7.04 1.06
CA LEU A 169 -6.82 5.86 1.53
C LEU A 169 -8.05 6.21 2.38
N GLU A 170 -7.98 7.20 3.26
CA GLU A 170 -9.14 7.71 4.02
C GLU A 170 -10.17 8.34 3.09
N ARG A 171 -9.74 9.09 2.07
CA ARG A 171 -10.66 9.57 1.01
C ARG A 171 -11.29 8.42 0.24
N ALA A 172 -10.55 7.35 -0.03
CA ALA A 172 -11.10 6.15 -0.66
C ALA A 172 -12.14 5.47 0.24
N ILE A 173 -11.92 5.39 1.55
CA ILE A 173 -12.90 4.87 2.53
C ILE A 173 -14.16 5.73 2.52
N ALA A 174 -14.03 7.05 2.58
CA ALA A 174 -15.17 7.97 2.55
C ALA A 174 -16.00 7.80 1.27
N ALA A 175 -15.33 7.74 0.11
CA ALA A 175 -15.98 7.52 -1.19
C ALA A 175 -16.63 6.13 -1.30
N ALA A 176 -15.95 5.07 -0.86
CA ALA A 176 -16.50 3.72 -0.86
C ALA A 176 -17.70 3.58 0.08
N THR A 177 -17.67 4.27 1.22
CA THR A 177 -18.76 4.27 2.20
C THR A 177 -20.01 4.93 1.61
N SER A 178 -19.86 6.10 0.96
CA SER A 178 -20.99 6.78 0.32
C SER A 178 -21.55 6.05 -0.90
N GLN A 179 -20.73 5.20 -1.53
CA GLN A 179 -21.11 4.36 -2.67
C GLN A 179 -21.57 2.95 -2.28
N HIS A 180 -21.55 2.60 -0.99
CA HIS A 180 -21.81 1.24 -0.50
C HIS A 180 -20.91 0.15 -1.13
N THR A 181 -19.67 0.50 -1.43
CA THR A 181 -18.64 -0.38 -2.01
C THR A 181 -17.43 -0.57 -1.09
N LEU A 182 -17.60 -0.31 0.21
CA LEU A 182 -16.55 -0.48 1.21
C LEU A 182 -16.13 -1.95 1.30
N THR A 183 -14.82 -2.20 1.28
CA THR A 183 -14.24 -3.55 1.32
C THR A 183 -13.30 -3.69 2.50
N GLY A 184 -13.21 -4.90 3.06
CA GLY A 184 -12.29 -5.22 4.15
C GLY A 184 -10.83 -5.00 3.74
N ASP A 185 -10.46 -5.32 2.50
CA ASP A 185 -9.12 -5.08 1.98
C ASP A 185 -8.72 -3.60 2.02
N LEU A 186 -9.64 -2.69 1.69
CA LEU A 186 -9.37 -1.25 1.75
C LEU A 186 -9.10 -0.84 3.20
N LEU A 187 -9.96 -1.27 4.14
CA LEU A 187 -9.79 -0.97 5.56
C LEU A 187 -8.50 -1.55 6.14
N ALA A 188 -8.16 -2.80 5.80
CA ALA A 188 -6.94 -3.46 6.24
C ALA A 188 -5.69 -2.77 5.69
N THR A 189 -5.68 -2.41 4.39
CA THR A 189 -4.57 -1.67 3.77
C THR A 189 -4.37 -0.31 4.47
N THR A 190 -5.46 0.40 4.77
CA THR A 190 -5.40 1.68 5.48
C THR A 190 -4.89 1.49 6.91
N ALA A 191 -5.29 0.42 7.59
CA ALA A 191 -4.78 0.09 8.92
C ALA A 191 -3.27 -0.16 8.91
N GLU A 192 -2.76 -0.91 7.93
CA GLU A 192 -1.32 -1.14 7.76
C GLU A 192 -0.54 0.15 7.53
N ALA A 193 -1.10 1.10 6.76
CA ALA A 193 -0.50 2.42 6.57
C ALA A 193 -0.43 3.20 7.89
N TYR A 194 -1.50 3.19 8.69
CA TYR A 194 -1.50 3.80 10.03
C TYR A 194 -0.53 3.12 11.00
N MET A 195 -0.44 1.79 11.01
CA MET A 195 0.53 1.05 11.83
C MET A 195 1.96 1.43 11.46
N SER A 196 2.25 1.49 10.15
CA SER A 196 3.56 1.91 9.64
C SER A 196 3.89 3.34 10.06
N LEU A 197 2.91 4.26 9.96
CA LEU A 197 3.08 5.65 10.39
C LEU A 197 3.32 5.75 11.91
N GLY A 198 2.61 4.96 12.70
CA GLY A 198 2.80 4.87 14.14
C GLY A 198 4.22 4.42 14.53
N ASN A 199 4.78 3.45 13.79
CA ASN A 199 6.13 2.93 14.03
C ASN A 199 7.23 3.99 13.75
N VAL A 200 7.01 4.90 12.79
CA VAL A 200 7.97 5.95 12.44
C VAL A 200 7.63 7.32 13.06
N THR A 201 6.67 7.37 13.98
CA THR A 201 6.26 8.59 14.69
C THR A 201 6.75 8.53 16.13
N SER A 202 7.05 9.69 16.71
CA SER A 202 7.43 9.82 18.13
C SER A 202 6.46 9.03 19.03
N PRO A 203 6.97 8.27 20.02
CA PRO A 203 6.15 7.60 21.03
C PRO A 203 5.17 8.51 21.79
N ARG A 204 5.39 9.83 21.78
CA ARG A 204 4.49 10.80 22.42
C ARG A 204 3.21 11.02 21.62
N ASN A 205 3.26 10.81 20.31
CA ASN A 205 2.20 11.19 19.37
C ASN A 205 1.69 10.01 18.52
N ASN A 206 2.30 8.83 18.63
CA ASN A 206 1.98 7.70 17.75
C ASN A 206 0.72 6.92 18.15
N GLN A 207 0.23 7.10 19.38
CA GLN A 207 -0.92 6.37 19.92
C GLN A 207 -2.16 6.51 19.03
N GLN A 208 -2.45 7.72 18.55
CA GLN A 208 -3.61 7.99 17.69
C GLN A 208 -3.59 7.16 16.40
N HIS A 209 -2.41 6.91 15.82
CA HIS A 209 -2.26 6.13 14.61
C HIS A 209 -2.59 4.66 14.86
N PHE A 210 -2.08 4.08 15.95
CA PHE A 210 -2.39 2.70 16.33
C PHE A 210 -3.86 2.51 16.71
N THR A 211 -4.46 3.45 17.43
CA THR A 211 -5.89 3.42 17.73
C THR A 211 -6.73 3.41 16.46
N ARG A 212 -6.43 4.30 15.50
CA ARG A 212 -7.14 4.35 14.22
C ARG A 212 -6.93 3.06 13.42
N ALA A 213 -5.71 2.52 13.36
CA ALA A 213 -5.45 1.25 12.71
C ALA A 213 -6.31 0.12 13.28
N LEU A 214 -6.39 0.00 14.60
CA LEU A 214 -7.18 -1.05 15.22
C LEU A 214 -8.69 -0.87 15.01
N GLN A 215 -9.21 0.38 15.00
CA GLN A 215 -10.60 0.66 14.62
C GLN A 215 -10.89 0.16 13.20
N LEU A 216 -9.98 0.43 12.25
CA LEU A 216 -10.10 -0.03 10.87
C LEU A 216 -10.03 -1.55 10.76
N LEU A 217 -9.16 -2.22 11.52
CA LEU A 217 -9.08 -3.69 11.55
C LEU A 217 -10.35 -4.33 12.11
N ARG A 218 -10.95 -3.75 13.17
CA ARG A 218 -12.25 -4.20 13.69
C ARG A 218 -13.34 -4.07 12.63
N ALA A 219 -13.41 -2.91 11.97
CA ALA A 219 -14.37 -2.66 10.90
C ALA A 219 -14.17 -3.59 9.70
N ALA A 220 -12.91 -3.91 9.36
CA ALA A 220 -12.59 -4.89 8.33
C ALA A 220 -13.09 -6.28 8.72
N ASN A 221 -12.81 -6.72 9.95
CA ASN A 221 -13.23 -8.02 10.47
C ASN A 221 -14.75 -8.17 10.66
N SER A 222 -15.50 -7.06 10.69
CA SER A 222 -16.97 -7.09 10.72
C SER A 222 -17.63 -7.18 9.34
N ILE A 223 -16.87 -7.05 8.24
CA ILE A 223 -17.41 -7.22 6.89
C ILE A 223 -17.58 -8.71 6.60
N GLU A 224 -18.80 -9.09 6.23
CA GLU A 224 -19.13 -10.48 5.92
C GLU A 224 -18.26 -11.05 4.80
N GLY A 225 -17.74 -12.27 5.02
CA GLY A 225 -16.89 -12.97 4.06
C GLY A 225 -15.44 -12.44 3.96
N TYR A 226 -15.11 -11.35 4.64
CA TYR A 226 -13.73 -10.87 4.73
C TYR A 226 -12.97 -11.54 5.88
N GLN A 227 -11.71 -11.88 5.62
CA GLN A 227 -10.81 -12.41 6.65
C GLN A 227 -9.52 -11.60 6.64
N LEU A 228 -9.12 -11.12 7.83
CA LEU A 228 -7.82 -10.50 8.00
C LEU A 228 -6.71 -11.52 7.73
N ASN A 229 -5.59 -11.04 7.18
CA ASN A 229 -4.39 -11.85 7.11
C ASN A 229 -3.93 -12.23 8.54
N ARG A 230 -3.20 -13.35 8.66
CA ARG A 230 -2.81 -13.89 9.97
C ARG A 230 -2.10 -12.89 10.87
N HIS A 231 -1.25 -12.02 10.30
CA HIS A 231 -0.50 -11.03 11.05
C HIS A 231 -1.43 -9.95 11.62
N LEU A 232 -2.33 -9.40 10.81
CA LEU A 232 -3.30 -8.39 11.24
C LEU A 232 -4.32 -8.95 12.23
N GLN A 233 -4.73 -10.21 12.05
CA GLN A 233 -5.60 -10.90 12.99
C GLN A 233 -4.93 -11.03 14.38
N GLN A 234 -3.67 -11.48 14.43
CA GLN A 234 -2.92 -11.58 15.67
C GLN A 234 -2.71 -10.21 16.33
N TYR A 235 -2.45 -9.18 15.54
CA TYR A 235 -2.34 -7.81 16.04
C TYR A 235 -3.65 -7.34 16.66
N LEU A 236 -4.78 -7.58 15.99
CA LEU A 236 -6.11 -7.22 16.48
C LEU A 236 -6.48 -7.99 17.75
N GLU A 237 -6.18 -9.28 17.85
CA GLU A 237 -6.44 -10.07 19.06
C GLU A 237 -5.61 -9.59 20.25
N ARG A 238 -4.34 -9.25 20.01
CA ARG A 238 -3.42 -8.81 21.07
C ARG A 238 -3.74 -7.42 21.60
N TYR A 239 -4.05 -6.49 20.71
CA TYR A 239 -4.17 -5.06 21.05
C TYR A 239 -5.61 -4.53 20.98
N GLY A 240 -6.53 -5.27 20.36
CA GLY A 240 -7.91 -4.86 20.17
C GLY A 240 -8.60 -4.48 21.47
N ARG A 241 -8.33 -5.19 22.57
CA ARG A 241 -8.93 -4.93 23.89
C ARG A 241 -8.65 -3.54 24.48
N TYR A 242 -7.68 -2.79 23.94
CA TYR A 242 -7.25 -1.50 24.48
C TYR A 242 -7.95 -0.28 23.86
N ILE A 243 -8.95 -0.50 22.99
CA ILE A 243 -9.66 0.57 22.27
C ILE A 243 -11.02 0.88 22.92
N ASP A 244 -11.50 0.02 23.83
CA ASP A 244 -12.81 0.15 24.49
C ASP A 244 -12.77 1.01 25.77
N VAL A 245 -11.85 1.99 25.85
CA VAL A 245 -11.75 2.97 26.95
C VAL A 245 -12.02 4.36 26.45
#